data_AF-A0A315X4I3-F1
#
_entry.id   AF-A0A315X4I3-F1
#
_cell.length_a   1.000
_cell.length_b   1.000
_cell.length_c   1.000
_cell.angle_alpha   90.00
_cell.angle_beta   90.00
_cell.angle_gamma   90.00
#
_symmetry.space_group_name_H-M   'P 1'
#
loop_
_entity.id
_entity.type
_entity.pdbx_description
1 polymer ?
#
loop_
_entity_poly.entity_id
_entity_poly.type
_entity_poly.pdbx_seq_one_letter_code
_entity_poly.pdbx_strand_id
1 'polypeptide(L)' 'MQKAAASLKALGHGELLSLAHAYLGSHMLACELVGQEKPDHASQEVISDRVQKLSEEQLIALLMPISALGHSD' A
#
# COMPACT_ATOMS: atom_id res chain seq x y z
N MET A 1 13.62 -9.71 3.74
CA MET A 1 13.11 -8.67 2.80
C MET A 1 13.21 -9.05 1.32
N GLN A 2 14.27 -9.71 0.83
CA GLN A 2 14.43 -10.01 -0.61
C GLN A 2 13.31 -10.88 -1.21
N LYS A 3 12.84 -11.89 -0.48
CA LYS A 3 11.73 -12.78 -0.90
C LYS A 3 10.41 -12.03 -1.10
N ALA A 4 10.15 -11.06 -0.24
CA ALA A 4 8.91 -10.29 -0.25
C ALA A 4 8.87 -9.29 -1.42
N ALA A 5 10.00 -8.65 -1.71
CA ALA A 5 10.18 -7.85 -2.91
C ALA A 5 10.03 -8.69 -4.19
N ALA A 6 10.56 -9.92 -4.19
CA ALA A 6 10.44 -10.83 -5.32
C ALA A 6 8.98 -11.29 -5.55
N SER A 7 8.22 -11.54 -4.48
CA SER A 7 6.79 -11.87 -4.58
C SER A 7 5.98 -10.70 -5.13
N LEU A 8 6.27 -9.45 -4.74
CA LEU A 8 5.61 -8.28 -5.33
C LEU A 8 5.98 -8.08 -6.80
N LYS A 9 7.24 -8.31 -7.18
CA LYS A 9 7.71 -8.22 -8.57
C LYS A 9 7.09 -9.26 -9.50
N ALA A 10 6.51 -10.32 -8.95
CA ALA A 10 5.82 -11.36 -9.73
C ALA A 10 4.36 -11.01 -10.03
N LEU A 11 3.80 -9.98 -9.39
CA LEU A 11 2.44 -9.51 -9.60
C LEU A 11 2.36 -8.58 -10.82
N GLY A 12 1.26 -8.67 -11.56
CA GLY A 12 0.95 -7.69 -12.60
C GLY A 12 0.51 -6.34 -12.02
N HIS A 13 0.59 -5.29 -12.83
CA HIS A 13 0.19 -3.92 -12.44
C HIS A 13 -1.19 -3.83 -11.76
N GLY A 14 -2.20 -4.52 -12.29
CA GLY A 14 -3.56 -4.50 -11.72
C GLY A 14 -3.66 -5.16 -10.34
N GLU A 15 -2.87 -6.21 -10.10
CA GLU A 15 -2.78 -6.87 -8.79
C GLU A 15 -2.06 -5.97 -7.78
N LEU A 16 -0.97 -5.31 -8.20
CA LEU A 16 -0.25 -4.32 -7.40
C LEU A 16 -1.14 -3.14 -7.02
N LEU A 17 -1.93 -2.61 -7.96
CA LEU A 17 -2.91 -1.55 -7.69
C LEU A 17 -3.97 -2.00 -6.69
N SER A 18 -4.52 -3.20 -6.86
CA SER A 18 -5.54 -3.74 -5.95
C SER A 18 -4.99 -3.87 -4.53
N LEU A 19 -3.76 -4.35 -4.40
CA LEU A 19 -3.09 -4.50 -3.11
C LEU A 19 -2.75 -3.13 -2.48
N ALA A 20 -2.31 -2.16 -3.27
CA ALA A 20 -2.04 -0.79 -2.80
C ALA A 20 -3.29 -0.11 -2.26
N HIS A 21 -4.43 -0.24 -2.93
CA HIS A 21 -5.71 0.30 -2.43
C HIS A 21 -6.15 -0.36 -1.12
N ALA A 22 -6.04 -1.69 -1.02
CA ALA A 22 -6.38 -2.42 0.20
C ALA A 22 -5.48 -2.02 1.38
N TYR A 23 -4.18 -1.85 1.13
CA TYR A 23 -3.23 -1.39 2.13
C TYR A 23 -3.57 0.01 2.64
N LEU A 24 -3.73 0.99 1.74
CA LEU A 24 -4.00 2.37 2.13
C LEU A 24 -5.34 2.50 2.84
N GLY A 25 -6.38 1.78 2.38
CA GLY A 25 -7.68 1.73 3.07
C GLY A 25 -7.56 1.18 4.50
N SER A 26 -6.80 0.09 4.66
CA SER A 26 -6.56 -0.50 5.99
C SER A 26 -5.72 0.40 6.89
N HIS A 27 -4.71 1.09 6.32
CA HIS A 27 -3.89 2.05 7.04
C HIS A 27 -4.69 3.26 7.52
N MET A 28 -5.53 3.85 6.65
CA MET A 28 -6.43 4.94 7.02
C MET A 28 -7.39 4.54 8.15
N LEU A 29 -8.00 3.35 8.06
CA LEU A 29 -8.87 2.82 9.11
C LEU A 29 -8.10 2.62 10.43
N ALA A 30 -6.89 2.07 10.37
CA ALA A 30 -6.06 1.89 11.56
C ALA A 30 -5.74 3.23 12.23
N CYS A 31 -5.33 4.25 11.46
CA CYS A 31 -5.07 5.61 11.97
C CYS A 31 -6.29 6.22 12.66
N GLU A 32 -7.48 6.05 12.07
CA GLU A 32 -8.75 6.49 12.67
C GLU A 32 -9.06 5.78 13.98
N LEU A 33 -8.85 4.46 14.05
CA LEU A 33 -9.09 3.67 15.26
C LEU A 33 -8.13 4.01 16.41
N VAL A 34 -6.88 4.38 16.11
CA VAL A 34 -5.90 4.76 17.14
C VAL A 34 -5.96 6.24 17.54
N GLY A 35 -6.90 7.01 16.99
CA GLY A 35 -7.05 8.44 17.27
C GLY A 35 -5.87 9.29 16.81
N GLN A 36 -5.06 8.79 15.86
CA GLN A 36 -4.08 9.63 15.19
C GLN A 36 -4.83 10.62 14.30
N GLU A 37 -4.44 11.91 14.33
CA GLU A 37 -5.00 12.92 13.43
C GLU A 37 -5.03 12.36 12.01
N LYS A 38 -6.22 12.33 11.39
CA LYS A 38 -6.37 11.88 10.00
C LYS A 38 -5.35 12.66 9.17
N PRO A 39 -4.44 11.98 8.44
CA PRO A 39 -3.54 12.69 7.54
C PRO A 39 -4.38 13.60 6.66
N ASP A 40 -3.92 14.85 6.54
CA ASP A 40 -4.56 15.98 5.86
C ASP A 40 -5.41 15.50 4.67
N HIS A 41 -6.70 15.89 4.69
CA HIS A 41 -7.85 15.22 4.07
C HIS A 41 -7.77 15.04 2.54
N ALA A 42 -6.80 14.29 2.03
CA ALA A 42 -6.97 13.66 0.74
C ALA A 42 -8.13 12.67 0.91
N SER A 43 -9.26 12.98 0.27
CA SER A 43 -10.38 12.03 0.22
C SER A 43 -9.87 10.69 -0.33
N GLN A 44 -10.55 9.61 0.03
CA GLN A 44 -10.23 8.29 -0.51
C GLN A 44 -10.17 8.30 -2.06
N GLU A 45 -10.97 9.16 -2.69
CA GLU A 45 -10.94 9.43 -4.13
C GLU A 45 -9.62 10.03 -4.61
N VAL A 46 -9.09 11.06 -3.93
CA VAL A 46 -7.79 11.67 -4.26
C VAL A 46 -6.65 10.68 -4.07
N ILE A 47 -6.72 9.85 -3.03
CA ILE A 47 -5.72 8.79 -2.79
C ILE A 47 -5.79 7.74 -3.89
N SER A 48 -6.99 7.30 -4.27
CA SER A 48 -7.22 6.37 -5.38
C SER A 48 -6.66 6.90 -6.70
N ASP A 49 -6.97 8.14 -7.07
CA ASP A 49 -6.47 8.78 -8.29
C ASP A 49 -4.93 8.88 -8.31
N ARG A 50 -4.30 9.16 -7.15
CA ARG A 50 -2.84 9.16 -7.03
C ARG A 50 -2.24 7.77 -7.18
N VAL A 51 -2.83 6.76 -6.56
CA VAL A 51 -2.37 5.35 -6.62
C VAL A 51 -2.45 4.81 -8.04
N GLN A 52 -3.52 5.14 -8.78
CA GLN A 52 -3.68 4.76 -10.18
C GLN A 52 -2.61 5.33 -11.12
N LYS A 53 -1.91 6.40 -10.71
CA LYS A 53 -0.85 7.06 -11.48
C LYS A 53 0.55 6.56 -11.13
N LEU A 54 0.68 5.67 -10.15
CA LEU A 54 1.98 5.13 -9.74
C LEU A 54 2.49 4.09 -10.75
N SER A 55 3.80 4.08 -10.99
CA SER A 55 4.45 3.00 -11.72
C SER A 55 4.49 1.71 -10.90
N GLU A 56 4.75 0.57 -11.55
CA GLU A 56 4.94 -0.71 -10.84
C GLU A 56 6.04 -0.63 -9.77
N GLU A 57 7.16 0.04 -10.06
CA GLU A 57 8.25 0.22 -9.09
C GLU A 57 7.80 1.03 -7.87
N GLN A 58 7.00 2.07 -8.07
CA GLN A 58 6.44 2.89 -7.00
C GLN A 58 5.41 2.11 -6.18
N LEU A 59 4.57 1.30 -6.84
CA LEU A 59 3.62 0.41 -6.15
C LEU A 59 4.34 -0.65 -5.32
N ILE A 60 5.40 -1.25 -5.85
CA ILE A 60 6.24 -2.19 -5.10
C ILE A 60 6.85 -1.49 -3.89
N ALA A 61 7.45 -0.30 -4.06
CA ALA A 61 8.04 0.46 -2.96
C ALA A 61 7.02 0.82 -1.87
N LEU A 62 5.79 1.18 -2.26
CA LEU A 62 4.68 1.45 -1.35
C LEU A 62 4.29 0.21 -0.52
N LEU A 63 4.32 -0.98 -1.13
CA LEU A 63 3.86 -2.23 -0.53
C LEU A 63 4.96 -2.97 0.27
N MET A 64 6.23 -2.67 0.00
CA MET A 64 7.41 -3.27 0.64
C MET A 64 7.34 -3.35 2.19
N PRO A 65 6.86 -2.32 2.91
CA PRO A 65 6.79 -2.37 4.37
C PRO A 65 5.94 -3.54 4.90
N ILE A 66 4.83 -3.89 4.25
CA ILE A 66 3.97 -5.01 4.68
C ILE A 66 4.58 -6.35 4.27
N SER A 67 5.23 -6.39 3.12
CA SER A 67 5.88 -7.59 2.63
C SER A 67 7.00 -8.05 3.59
N ALA A 68 7.62 -7.10 4.30
CA ALA A 68 8.58 -7.38 5.37
C ALA A 68 7.93 -7.90 6.67
N LEU A 69 6.70 -7.48 7.00
CA LEU A 69 6.00 -7.87 8.24
C LEU A 69 5.54 -9.34 8.24
N GLY A 70 5.31 -9.94 7.07
CA GLY A 70 4.98 -11.37 6.94
C GLY A 70 6.14 -12.36 7.18
N HIS A 71 7.30 -11.87 7.63
CA HIS A 71 8.51 -12.67 7.89
C HIS A 71 9.06 -12.50 9.32
N SER A 72 8.21 -12.17 10.30
CA SER A 72 8.63 -12.24 11.70
C SER A 72 8.65 -13.71 12.13
N ASP A 73 9.85 -14.27 12.35
CA ASP A 73 10.09 -15.56 13.01
C ASP A 73 9.46 -15.61 14.41
#